data_AF-A0A5Q2V7V1-F1
#
_entry.id   AF-A0A5Q2V7V1-F1
#
_cell.length_a   1.000
_cell.length_b   1.000
_cell.length_c   1.000
_cell.angle_alpha   90.00
_cell.angle_beta   90.00
_cell.angle_gamma   90.00
#
_symmetry.space_group_name_H-M   'P 1'
#
loop_
_entity.id
_entity.type
_entity.pdbx_description
1 polymer ?
#
loop_
_entity_poly.entity_id
_entity_poly.type
_entity_poly.pdbx_seq_one_letter_code
_entity_poly.pdbx_strand_id
1 'polypeptide(L)'
;MKPLYFKTLNLLVLPLIPTLTLAQQPDSVATEQLIDKTDRPLFITPNALPEAQHLAPTVKPQPEHRLLPLWGDEARARGYDLPEPFGIGVNYMNMRQNIEVDSINFTGLGWDTFNLPSNLFKIDVGKTREQSKTETMRLDTWVLPFLNVYGIVGHTKGSSLSQVSVDADPSQHSEMMEKIIANVVHGMNKQGTLRDLNFKLDFKGTTYGAGATIVGGYDNWFASVDTNYTRTNFDILDGQISALTVSPRLGYRFLVPGIRGQSHLNLWVGTMYQDVQQEFKGSLSDLRMPAELQSLMALANQKGEGRFEVKQHLQSPWNVLVGTQYEISRNFNVLTEFGFSQRNSFMVSGEYRF
;
A
#
# COMPACT_ATOMS: atom_id res chain seq x y z
N MET A 1 27.49 1.02 24.59
CA MET A 1 27.80 0.61 23.20
C MET A 1 26.59 -0.13 22.63
N LYS A 2 26.41 -0.08 21.29
CA LYS A 2 25.17 -0.41 20.55
C LYS A 2 23.99 0.55 20.84
N PRO A 3 23.11 0.80 19.87
CA PRO A 3 23.42 1.21 18.50
C PRO A 3 22.69 2.55 18.18
N LEU A 4 23.18 3.47 17.35
CA LEU A 4 23.44 3.39 15.90
C LEU A 4 22.20 2.99 15.09
N TYR A 5 21.59 3.93 14.35
CA TYR A 5 20.83 3.69 13.12
C TYR A 5 20.86 4.96 12.23
N PHE A 6 20.51 4.83 10.94
CA PHE A 6 20.84 5.79 9.88
C PHE A 6 19.72 5.91 8.82
N LYS A 7 19.67 7.00 8.01
CA LYS A 7 18.63 7.27 6.97
C LYS A 7 19.11 7.54 5.47
N THR A 8 18.40 8.31 4.59
CA THR A 8 17.95 7.81 3.24
C THR A 8 17.91 8.57 1.85
N LEU A 9 17.44 7.81 0.83
CA LEU A 9 16.91 8.05 -0.53
C LEU A 9 15.50 7.38 -0.77
N ASN A 10 14.47 8.01 -1.36
CA ASN A 10 13.07 7.58 -1.11
C ASN A 10 12.33 6.57 -2.02
N LEU A 11 11.44 5.73 -1.44
CA LEU A 11 10.43 4.94 -2.17
C LEU A 11 9.29 4.28 -1.36
N LEU A 12 8.28 3.80 -2.09
CA LEU A 12 6.89 3.58 -1.66
C LEU A 12 6.53 2.15 -1.22
N VAL A 13 5.38 2.03 -0.55
CA VAL A 13 4.63 0.80 -0.30
C VAL A 13 3.15 1.07 -0.58
N LEU A 14 2.42 0.06 -1.04
CA LEU A 14 0.97 0.12 -1.19
C LEU A 14 0.25 -0.09 0.15
N PRO A 15 -0.58 0.88 0.62
CA PRO A 15 -1.91 0.52 1.10
C PRO A 15 -2.55 -0.46 0.10
N LEU A 16 -2.91 -1.63 0.61
CA LEU A 16 -3.94 -2.44 0.00
C LEU A 16 -5.14 -2.49 0.93
N ILE A 17 -6.29 -2.66 0.31
CA ILE A 17 -7.59 -2.56 0.94
C ILE A 17 -8.31 -3.86 0.61
N PRO A 18 -8.93 -4.48 1.61
CA PRO A 18 -9.62 -5.72 1.37
C PRO A 18 -10.94 -5.51 0.67
N THR A 19 -11.31 -6.57 -0.05
CA THR A 19 -12.57 -6.77 -0.73
C THR A 19 -13.69 -6.93 0.30
N LEU A 20 -14.31 -5.83 0.76
CA LEU A 20 -15.31 -5.85 1.85
C LEU A 20 -16.70 -6.28 1.35
N THR A 21 -16.77 -7.45 0.73
CA THR A 21 -18.02 -8.12 0.39
C THR A 21 -18.36 -9.10 1.52
N LEU A 22 -18.91 -8.57 2.62
CA LEU A 22 -19.18 -9.33 3.84
C LEU A 22 -20.35 -10.31 3.67
N ALA A 23 -20.15 -11.51 4.23
CA ALA A 23 -21.19 -12.48 4.62
C ALA A 23 -22.46 -11.80 5.20
N GLN A 24 -23.57 -11.83 4.47
CA GLN A 24 -24.81 -11.14 4.89
C GLN A 24 -25.65 -12.01 5.83
N GLN A 25 -25.81 -11.63 7.09
CA GLN A 25 -26.84 -12.21 7.96
C GLN A 25 -28.24 -11.82 7.42
N PRO A 26 -29.26 -12.72 7.44
CA PRO A 26 -30.57 -12.42 6.88
C PRO A 26 -31.33 -11.37 7.72
N ASP A 27 -32.15 -10.55 7.05
CA ASP A 27 -33.01 -9.56 7.69
C ASP A 27 -33.97 -10.20 8.70
N SER A 28 -34.09 -9.61 9.90
CA SER A 28 -34.95 -10.10 10.98
C SER A 28 -36.42 -10.24 10.57
N VAL A 29 -36.89 -9.42 9.63
CA VAL A 29 -38.25 -9.46 9.07
C VAL A 29 -38.56 -10.80 8.38
N ALA A 30 -37.57 -11.45 7.75
CA ALA A 30 -37.76 -12.76 7.15
C ALA A 30 -38.00 -13.86 8.20
N THR A 31 -37.39 -13.71 9.38
CA THR A 31 -37.55 -14.64 10.51
C THR A 31 -38.94 -14.51 11.14
N GLU A 32 -39.47 -13.29 11.31
CA GLU A 32 -40.85 -13.10 11.82
C GLU A 32 -41.91 -13.69 10.88
N GLN A 33 -41.75 -13.52 9.57
CA GLN A 33 -42.67 -14.09 8.56
C GLN A 33 -42.64 -15.63 8.50
N LEU A 34 -41.56 -16.27 8.97
CA LEU A 34 -41.50 -17.72 9.15
C LEU A 34 -42.22 -18.18 10.44
N ILE A 35 -42.29 -17.32 11.47
CA ILE A 35 -42.91 -17.64 12.76
C ILE A 35 -44.45 -17.54 12.69
N ASP A 36 -45.02 -16.41 12.25
CA ASP A 36 -46.51 -16.22 12.18
C ASP A 36 -47.20 -17.26 11.28
N LYS A 37 -46.46 -17.85 10.32
CA LYS A 37 -46.97 -18.87 9.40
C LYS A 37 -47.10 -20.27 10.03
N THR A 38 -46.64 -20.46 11.27
CA THR A 38 -46.60 -21.78 11.92
C THR A 38 -47.82 -22.06 12.82
N ASP A 39 -48.53 -21.01 13.27
CA ASP A 39 -49.40 -21.08 14.47
C ASP A 39 -50.91 -20.90 14.19
N ARG A 40 -51.38 -21.29 13.00
CA ARG A 40 -52.81 -21.21 12.61
C ARG A 40 -53.36 -22.57 12.16
N PRO A 41 -54.24 -23.22 12.94
CA PRO A 41 -54.84 -24.50 12.55
C PRO A 41 -55.85 -24.34 11.42
N LEU A 42 -55.83 -25.26 10.46
CA LEU A 42 -56.74 -25.29 9.31
C LEU A 42 -58.12 -25.84 9.71
N PHE A 43 -59.13 -24.96 9.75
CA PHE A 43 -60.54 -25.38 9.72
C PHE A 43 -60.97 -25.69 8.28
N ILE A 44 -61.63 -26.84 8.08
CA ILE A 44 -62.03 -27.34 6.77
C ILE A 44 -63.44 -26.87 6.42
N THR A 45 -63.60 -26.29 5.23
CA THR A 45 -64.91 -26.02 4.61
C THR A 45 -64.89 -26.54 3.17
N PRO A 46 -65.81 -27.45 2.75
CA PRO A 46 -65.83 -28.00 1.40
C PRO A 46 -66.66 -27.16 0.40
N ASN A 47 -66.33 -27.32 -0.89
CA ASN A 47 -66.90 -26.67 -2.08
C ASN A 47 -66.53 -25.18 -2.26
N ALA A 48 -66.15 -24.68 -3.45
CA ALA A 48 -66.38 -25.24 -4.79
C ALA A 48 -65.28 -24.91 -5.84
N LEU A 49 -64.91 -25.94 -6.62
CA LEU A 49 -64.45 -25.93 -8.02
C LEU A 49 -63.10 -25.24 -8.37
N PRO A 50 -62.47 -25.59 -9.52
CA PRO A 50 -61.01 -25.50 -9.65
C PRO A 50 -60.50 -24.35 -10.52
N GLU A 51 -59.51 -23.63 -10.01
CA GLU A 51 -58.56 -22.87 -10.85
C GLU A 51 -57.26 -23.66 -11.07
N ALA A 52 -56.48 -23.26 -12.08
CA ALA A 52 -55.49 -24.11 -12.72
C ALA A 52 -54.34 -24.54 -11.80
N GLN A 53 -53.88 -25.79 -11.98
CA GLN A 53 -52.61 -26.28 -11.45
C GLN A 53 -51.42 -25.61 -12.15
N HIS A 54 -51.14 -24.36 -11.79
CA HIS A 54 -49.79 -23.82 -11.90
C HIS A 54 -48.90 -24.59 -10.92
N LEU A 55 -48.34 -25.71 -11.39
CA LEU A 55 -47.22 -26.40 -10.78
C LEU A 55 -46.03 -25.44 -10.73
N ALA A 56 -45.96 -24.62 -9.69
CA ALA A 56 -44.79 -23.85 -9.36
C ALA A 56 -43.63 -24.83 -9.16
N PRO A 57 -42.53 -24.76 -9.95
CA PRO A 57 -41.36 -25.57 -9.68
C PRO A 57 -40.71 -25.02 -8.41
N THR A 58 -41.07 -25.56 -7.25
CA THR A 58 -40.41 -25.29 -5.96
C THR A 58 -39.05 -26.00 -5.88
N VAL A 59 -38.27 -25.86 -6.95
CA VAL A 59 -36.82 -25.99 -6.92
C VAL A 59 -36.31 -24.83 -6.07
N LYS A 60 -36.23 -25.05 -4.75
CA LYS A 60 -35.19 -24.37 -3.97
C LYS A 60 -33.89 -24.65 -4.73
N PRO A 61 -33.09 -23.64 -5.13
CA PRO A 61 -31.80 -23.90 -5.73
C PRO A 61 -31.03 -24.80 -4.77
N GLN A 62 -30.56 -25.96 -5.23
CA GLN A 62 -29.66 -26.75 -4.42
C GLN A 62 -28.44 -25.87 -4.11
N PRO A 63 -27.95 -25.83 -2.86
CA PRO A 63 -26.70 -25.15 -2.58
C PRO A 63 -25.62 -25.88 -3.38
N GLU A 64 -25.08 -25.23 -4.41
CA GLU A 64 -23.94 -25.73 -5.15
C GLU A 64 -22.80 -25.95 -4.15
N HIS A 65 -22.35 -27.19 -4.00
CA HIS A 65 -21.25 -27.50 -3.10
C HIS A 65 -19.95 -26.93 -3.69
N ARG A 66 -19.56 -25.76 -3.19
CA ARG A 66 -18.37 -25.03 -3.62
C ARG A 66 -17.22 -25.35 -2.68
N LEU A 67 -16.10 -25.79 -3.25
CA LEU A 67 -14.86 -26.11 -2.51
C LEU A 67 -14.30 -24.91 -1.72
N LEU A 68 -14.64 -23.68 -2.14
CA LEU A 68 -14.25 -22.44 -1.48
C LEU A 68 -15.45 -21.49 -1.31
N PRO A 69 -15.49 -20.70 -0.22
CA PRO A 69 -14.63 -20.81 0.97
C PRO A 69 -14.88 -22.13 1.72
N LEU A 70 -13.84 -22.66 2.38
CA LEU A 70 -13.99 -23.76 3.33
C LEU A 70 -14.95 -23.33 4.45
N TRP A 71 -15.82 -24.23 4.91
CA TRP A 71 -16.99 -23.93 5.77
C TRP A 71 -18.03 -22.95 5.16
N GLY A 72 -17.97 -22.71 3.84
CA GLY A 72 -18.92 -21.85 3.14
C GLY A 72 -20.34 -22.41 3.13
N ASP A 73 -20.50 -23.74 3.12
CA ASP A 73 -21.80 -24.41 3.16
C ASP A 73 -22.44 -24.26 4.55
N GLU A 74 -21.68 -24.46 5.63
CA GLU A 74 -22.12 -24.28 7.01
C GLU A 74 -22.42 -22.81 7.34
N ALA A 75 -21.72 -21.86 6.72
CA ALA A 75 -22.04 -20.45 6.80
C ALA A 75 -23.33 -20.12 6.03
N ARG A 76 -23.48 -20.57 4.78
CA ARG A 76 -24.72 -20.40 4.00
C ARG A 76 -25.92 -21.07 4.68
N ALA A 77 -25.73 -22.20 5.36
CA ALA A 77 -26.76 -22.88 6.16
C ALA A 77 -27.16 -22.11 7.44
N ARG A 78 -26.30 -21.21 7.94
CA ARG A 78 -26.63 -20.23 9.00
C ARG A 78 -27.27 -18.94 8.46
N GLY A 79 -27.52 -18.88 7.14
CA GLY A 79 -28.15 -17.75 6.46
C GLY A 79 -27.17 -16.74 5.85
N TYR A 80 -25.86 -16.93 5.95
CA TYR A 80 -24.88 -15.98 5.42
C TYR A 80 -24.85 -16.00 3.88
N ASP A 81 -25.29 -14.94 3.19
CA ASP A 81 -25.02 -14.76 1.76
C ASP A 81 -23.52 -14.43 1.58
N LEU A 82 -22.78 -15.30 0.89
CA LEU A 82 -21.33 -15.21 0.75
C LEU A 82 -20.96 -14.67 -0.63
N PRO A 83 -19.89 -13.85 -0.74
CA PRO A 83 -19.37 -13.43 -2.04
C PRO A 83 -18.89 -14.63 -2.87
N GLU A 84 -18.85 -14.42 -4.19
CA GLU A 84 -18.13 -15.33 -5.07
C GLU A 84 -16.65 -15.45 -4.64
N PRO A 85 -16.08 -16.67 -4.65
CA PRO A 85 -14.86 -16.95 -3.92
C PRO A 85 -13.65 -16.26 -4.55
N PHE A 86 -13.54 -16.20 -5.87
CA PHE A 86 -12.39 -15.61 -6.54
C PHE A 86 -12.59 -14.12 -6.83
N GLY A 87 -11.49 -13.37 -6.88
CA GLY A 87 -11.48 -11.92 -7.11
C GLY A 87 -10.33 -11.49 -8.02
N ILE A 88 -10.63 -10.55 -8.91
CA ILE A 88 -9.64 -9.77 -9.67
C ILE A 88 -9.87 -8.28 -9.40
N GLY A 89 -8.84 -7.60 -8.91
CA GLY A 89 -8.87 -6.17 -8.60
C GLY A 89 -7.86 -5.37 -9.42
N VAL A 90 -8.23 -4.16 -9.82
CA VAL A 90 -7.32 -3.15 -10.37
C VAL A 90 -7.40 -1.89 -9.53
N ASN A 91 -6.26 -1.49 -8.99
CA ASN A 91 -6.12 -0.42 -8.00
C ASN A 91 -5.11 0.64 -8.47
N TYR A 92 -5.52 1.91 -8.40
CA TYR A 92 -4.66 3.08 -8.57
C TYR A 92 -4.52 3.85 -7.26
N MET A 93 -3.28 4.09 -6.83
CA MET A 93 -2.95 5.00 -5.74
C MET A 93 -2.12 6.19 -6.23
N ASN A 94 -2.42 7.37 -5.69
CA ASN A 94 -1.55 8.55 -5.69
C ASN A 94 -1.19 8.90 -4.23
N MET A 95 0.09 9.00 -3.90
CA MET A 95 0.55 9.19 -2.51
C MET A 95 1.65 10.24 -2.39
N ARG A 96 1.67 10.92 -1.23
CA ARG A 96 2.69 11.91 -0.85
C ARG A 96 3.01 11.76 0.63
N GLN A 97 4.29 11.64 0.99
CA GLN A 97 4.74 11.45 2.38
C GLN A 97 5.99 12.26 2.71
N ASN A 98 6.10 12.69 3.99
CA ASN A 98 7.34 13.20 4.57
C ASN A 98 8.24 12.04 4.95
N ILE A 99 9.53 12.20 4.73
CA ILE A 99 10.53 11.18 5.04
C ILE A 99 11.80 11.88 5.54
N GLU A 100 12.59 11.17 6.33
CA GLU A 100 13.78 11.69 6.99
C GLU A 100 15.05 11.02 6.45
N VAL A 101 16.19 11.66 6.72
CA VAL A 101 17.52 11.28 6.22
C VAL A 101 18.57 11.55 7.33
N ASP A 102 19.45 10.57 7.58
CA ASP A 102 20.48 10.61 8.64
C ASP A 102 21.87 10.20 8.08
N SER A 103 21.93 9.60 6.88
CA SER A 103 23.18 9.31 6.16
C SER A 103 22.98 9.43 4.67
N ILE A 104 24.00 9.93 3.98
CA ILE A 104 24.32 9.56 2.60
C ILE A 104 25.81 9.24 2.58
N ASN A 105 26.19 8.06 2.11
CA ASN A 105 27.59 7.65 1.98
C ASN A 105 27.97 7.51 0.51
N PHE A 106 29.19 7.91 0.15
CA PHE A 106 29.76 7.70 -1.18
C PHE A 106 31.03 6.84 -1.10
N THR A 107 31.25 5.99 -2.10
CA THR A 107 32.37 5.05 -2.22
C THR A 107 32.83 4.99 -3.68
N GLY A 108 34.03 4.48 -3.99
CA GLY A 108 34.54 4.42 -5.36
C GLY A 108 34.85 5.79 -6.01
N LEU A 109 34.87 6.85 -5.21
CA LEU A 109 35.28 8.18 -5.66
C LEU A 109 36.82 8.26 -5.79
N GLY A 110 37.30 8.93 -6.82
CA GLY A 110 38.71 9.11 -7.13
C GLY A 110 38.98 9.50 -8.59
N TRP A 111 40.26 9.74 -8.88
CA TRP A 111 40.78 10.02 -10.21
C TRP A 111 42.18 9.40 -10.35
N ASP A 112 42.50 8.84 -11.52
CA ASP A 112 43.80 8.20 -11.78
C ASP A 112 44.22 7.24 -10.64
N THR A 113 45.38 7.45 -10.01
CA THR A 113 45.93 6.67 -8.90
C THR A 113 45.40 7.09 -7.53
N PHE A 114 44.69 8.22 -7.44
CA PHE A 114 44.15 8.75 -6.19
C PHE A 114 42.71 8.25 -5.91
N ASN A 115 42.44 7.90 -4.67
CA ASN A 115 41.12 7.50 -4.19
C ASN A 115 40.67 8.49 -3.11
N LEU A 116 39.43 8.98 -3.20
CA LEU A 116 38.82 9.84 -2.19
C LEU A 116 38.25 8.95 -1.08
N PRO A 117 38.61 9.17 0.21
CA PRO A 117 38.05 8.37 1.29
C PRO A 117 36.57 8.69 1.49
N SER A 118 35.78 7.67 1.82
CA SER A 118 34.30 7.75 1.85
C SER A 118 33.73 8.70 2.90
N ASN A 119 34.54 9.12 3.86
CA ASN A 119 34.18 10.07 4.93
C ASN A 119 34.63 11.52 4.65
N LEU A 120 35.21 11.83 3.49
CA LEU A 120 35.69 13.19 3.15
C LEU A 120 34.57 14.22 3.06
N PHE A 121 33.37 13.79 2.68
CA PHE A 121 32.21 14.65 2.48
C PHE A 121 31.16 14.36 3.55
N LYS A 122 30.79 15.37 4.34
CA LYS A 122 29.65 15.35 5.24
C LYS A 122 28.43 15.85 4.48
N ILE A 123 27.36 15.05 4.49
CA ILE A 123 26.14 15.32 3.71
C ILE A 123 24.98 15.51 4.69
N ASP A 124 24.64 16.77 4.96
CA ASP A 124 23.50 17.15 5.80
C ASP A 124 22.25 17.23 4.94
N VAL A 125 21.19 16.54 5.32
CA VAL A 125 19.94 16.51 4.56
C VAL A 125 18.79 17.03 5.41
N GLY A 126 18.12 18.05 4.87
CA GLY A 126 16.95 18.67 5.46
C GLY A 126 15.66 17.90 5.15
N LYS A 127 14.58 18.64 4.87
CA LYS A 127 13.28 18.03 4.60
C LYS A 127 13.32 17.25 3.29
N THR A 128 12.85 16.00 3.35
CA THR A 128 12.61 15.18 2.16
C THR A 128 11.10 14.92 2.00
N ARG A 129 10.57 15.19 0.81
CA ARG A 129 9.18 14.89 0.45
C ARG A 129 9.15 14.02 -0.81
N GLU A 130 8.45 12.90 -0.71
CA GLU A 130 8.24 11.97 -1.82
C GLU A 130 6.81 12.11 -2.36
N GLN A 131 6.66 11.92 -3.68
CA GLN A 131 5.38 11.82 -4.38
C GLN A 131 5.42 10.72 -5.44
N SER A 132 4.38 9.91 -5.54
CA SER A 132 4.34 8.76 -6.43
C SER A 132 2.92 8.35 -6.83
N LYS A 133 2.86 7.59 -7.92
CA LYS A 133 1.66 6.95 -8.45
C LYS A 133 1.95 5.47 -8.64
N THR A 134 1.00 4.64 -8.23
CA THR A 134 1.14 3.18 -8.28
C THR A 134 -0.10 2.56 -8.89
N GLU A 135 0.11 1.70 -9.87
CA GLU A 135 -0.93 0.93 -10.55
C GLU A 135 -0.72 -0.55 -10.16
N THR A 136 -1.76 -1.21 -9.66
CA THR A 136 -1.69 -2.59 -9.13
C THR A 136 -2.82 -3.47 -9.66
N MET A 137 -2.50 -4.73 -9.92
CA MET A 137 -3.43 -5.82 -10.12
C MET A 137 -3.38 -6.75 -8.91
N ARG A 138 -4.55 -7.10 -8.37
CA ARG A 138 -4.78 -8.04 -7.28
C ARG A 138 -5.47 -9.28 -7.86
N LEU A 139 -5.04 -10.46 -7.43
CA LEU A 139 -5.76 -11.73 -7.60
C LEU A 139 -5.97 -12.33 -6.22
N ASP A 140 -7.22 -12.62 -5.87
CA ASP A 140 -7.58 -13.06 -4.52
C ASP A 140 -8.62 -14.17 -4.46
N THR A 141 -8.69 -14.82 -3.29
CA THR A 141 -9.69 -15.86 -3.01
C THR A 141 -10.09 -15.90 -1.55
N TRP A 142 -11.38 -16.11 -1.28
CA TRP A 142 -11.88 -16.44 0.06
C TRP A 142 -11.57 -17.91 0.39
N VAL A 143 -10.61 -18.13 1.29
CA VAL A 143 -10.23 -19.47 1.77
C VAL A 143 -11.16 -19.94 2.89
N LEU A 144 -11.59 -19.00 3.74
CA LEU A 144 -12.62 -19.18 4.78
C LEU A 144 -13.64 -18.04 4.63
N PRO A 145 -14.85 -18.11 5.22
CA PRO A 145 -15.91 -17.10 5.00
C PRO A 145 -15.56 -15.73 5.62
N PHE A 146 -14.46 -15.68 6.36
CA PHE A 146 -13.87 -14.51 7.03
C PHE A 146 -12.39 -14.28 6.65
N LEU A 147 -11.78 -15.11 5.79
CA LEU A 147 -10.37 -15.01 5.41
C LEU A 147 -10.21 -14.97 3.89
N ASN A 148 -9.84 -13.80 3.37
CA ASN A 148 -9.39 -13.62 2.01
C ASN A 148 -7.85 -13.72 1.97
N VAL A 149 -7.29 -14.39 0.95
CA VAL A 149 -5.83 -14.40 0.69
C VAL A 149 -5.57 -13.95 -0.74
N TYR A 150 -4.48 -13.24 -0.97
CA TYR A 150 -4.28 -12.56 -2.24
C TYR A 150 -2.81 -12.39 -2.64
N GLY A 151 -2.57 -12.37 -3.94
CA GLY A 151 -1.31 -11.96 -4.57
C GLY A 151 -1.48 -10.62 -5.29
N ILE A 152 -0.39 -9.87 -5.42
CA ILE A 152 -0.34 -8.62 -6.20
C ILE A 152 0.84 -8.59 -7.17
N VAL A 153 0.64 -7.85 -8.26
CA VAL A 153 1.70 -7.25 -9.07
C VAL A 153 1.36 -5.79 -9.34
N GLY A 154 2.34 -4.91 -9.37
CA GLY A 154 2.12 -3.50 -9.68
C GLY A 154 3.37 -2.76 -10.13
N HIS A 155 3.18 -1.55 -10.64
CA HIS A 155 4.27 -0.68 -11.06
C HIS A 155 4.14 0.69 -10.38
N THR A 156 5.24 1.10 -9.73
CA THR A 156 5.36 2.35 -8.97
C THR A 156 6.24 3.32 -9.75
N LYS A 157 5.77 4.56 -9.95
CA LYS A 157 6.54 5.65 -10.56
C LYS A 157 6.41 6.93 -9.74
N GLY A 158 7.51 7.64 -9.49
CA GLY A 158 7.48 8.81 -8.63
C GLY A 158 8.79 9.57 -8.57
N SER A 159 8.87 10.51 -7.62
CA SER A 159 10.06 11.30 -7.37
C SER A 159 10.18 11.71 -5.90
N SER A 160 11.42 11.81 -5.43
CA SER A 160 11.76 12.38 -4.13
C SER A 160 12.47 13.71 -4.34
N LEU A 161 12.10 14.72 -3.55
CA LEU A 161 12.82 15.98 -3.45
C LEU A 161 13.42 16.11 -2.05
N SER A 162 14.73 16.27 -1.99
CA SER A 162 15.52 16.38 -0.76
C SER A 162 16.34 17.66 -0.80
N GLN A 163 16.34 18.43 0.29
CA GLN A 163 17.26 19.55 0.46
C GLN A 163 18.58 19.04 1.05
N VAL A 164 19.68 19.22 0.33
CA VAL A 164 20.99 18.62 0.64
C VAL A 164 22.05 19.72 0.76
N SER A 165 22.84 19.67 1.83
CA SER A 165 24.06 20.46 1.97
C SER A 165 25.27 19.52 2.02
N VAL A 166 26.35 19.91 1.35
CA VAL A 166 27.62 19.16 1.35
C VAL A 166 28.68 20.05 2.02
N ASP A 167 29.34 19.51 3.03
CA ASP A 167 30.43 20.16 3.77
C ASP A 167 31.60 19.17 3.92
N ALA A 168 32.75 19.66 4.37
CA ALA A 168 33.90 18.84 4.77
C ALA A 168 34.63 19.57 5.91
N ASP A 169 35.22 18.82 6.84
CA ASP A 169 35.97 19.40 7.98
C ASP A 169 37.47 19.12 7.82
N PRO A 170 38.29 20.12 7.44
CA PRO A 170 39.74 19.95 7.24
C PRO A 170 40.50 19.49 8.49
N SER A 171 39.90 19.55 9.68
CA SER A 171 40.51 19.09 10.93
C SER A 171 40.39 17.58 11.17
N GLN A 172 39.43 16.90 10.53
CA GLN A 172 39.24 15.43 10.63
C GLN A 172 40.21 14.66 9.73
N HIS A 173 40.81 15.34 8.76
CA HIS A 173 41.69 14.74 7.75
C HIS A 173 43.16 14.78 8.17
N SER A 174 43.95 13.83 7.68
CA SER A 174 45.38 13.75 8.00
C SER A 174 46.24 14.17 6.81
N GLU A 175 45.90 13.71 5.61
CA GLU A 175 46.70 13.93 4.41
C GLU A 175 46.59 15.36 3.86
N MET A 176 47.64 15.82 3.18
CA MET A 176 47.67 17.17 2.60
C MET A 176 46.62 17.35 1.51
N MET A 177 46.43 16.35 0.63
CA MET A 177 45.44 16.44 -0.46
C MET A 177 44.01 16.44 0.08
N GLU A 178 43.68 15.55 1.02
CA GLU A 178 42.39 15.55 1.73
C GLU A 178 42.09 16.93 2.32
N LYS A 179 43.05 17.54 3.02
CA LYS A 179 42.91 18.88 3.61
C LYS A 179 42.66 19.96 2.58
N ILE A 180 43.32 19.93 1.43
CA ILE A 180 43.09 20.90 0.35
C ILE A 180 41.65 20.77 -0.17
N ILE A 181 41.20 19.55 -0.45
CA ILE A 181 39.85 19.28 -0.96
C ILE A 181 38.79 19.69 0.08
N ALA A 182 38.99 19.32 1.35
CA ALA A 182 38.09 19.68 2.45
C ALA A 182 37.99 21.20 2.63
N ASN A 183 39.10 21.95 2.53
CA ASN A 183 39.07 23.42 2.61
C ASN A 183 38.27 24.06 1.46
N VAL A 184 38.37 23.52 0.25
CA VAL A 184 37.58 24.00 -0.91
C VAL A 184 36.09 23.73 -0.70
N VAL A 185 35.73 22.49 -0.32
CA VAL A 185 34.33 22.11 -0.05
C VAL A 185 33.74 22.94 1.09
N HIS A 186 34.48 23.12 2.19
CA HIS A 186 34.06 23.96 3.31
C HIS A 186 33.85 25.42 2.87
N GLY A 187 34.77 25.98 2.08
CA GLY A 187 34.65 27.30 1.50
C GLY A 187 33.37 27.46 0.67
N MET A 188 33.08 26.50 -0.21
CA MET A 188 31.87 26.50 -1.04
C MET A 188 30.59 26.29 -0.21
N ASN A 189 30.63 25.54 0.89
CA ASN A 189 29.51 25.44 1.83
C ASN A 189 29.24 26.79 2.53
N LYS A 190 30.28 27.43 3.09
CA LYS A 190 30.17 28.75 3.76
C LYS A 190 29.72 29.86 2.81
N GLN A 191 30.06 29.77 1.53
CA GLN A 191 29.60 30.67 0.47
C GLN A 191 28.14 30.39 0.02
N GLY A 192 27.53 29.30 0.50
CA GLY A 192 26.16 28.88 0.16
C GLY A 192 26.04 28.05 -1.11
N THR A 193 27.10 27.91 -1.91
CA THR A 193 27.12 27.14 -3.17
C THR A 193 26.86 25.65 -2.98
N LEU A 194 27.20 25.10 -1.80
CA LEU A 194 26.94 23.70 -1.43
C LEU A 194 25.93 23.57 -0.27
N ARG A 195 25.00 24.53 -0.12
CA ARG A 195 24.01 24.53 0.96
C ARG A 195 22.58 24.56 0.42
N ASP A 196 21.68 23.85 1.09
CA ASP A 196 20.24 23.81 0.80
C ASP A 196 19.87 23.41 -0.65
N LEU A 197 20.75 22.67 -1.35
CA LEU A 197 20.60 22.26 -2.75
C LEU A 197 19.41 21.31 -2.95
N ASN A 198 18.62 21.55 -3.98
CA ASN A 198 17.46 20.72 -4.31
C ASN A 198 17.86 19.46 -5.10
N PHE A 199 18.17 18.37 -4.39
CA PHE A 199 18.39 17.06 -5.01
C PHE A 199 17.04 16.42 -5.36
N LYS A 200 16.78 16.21 -6.66
CA LYS A 200 15.59 15.51 -7.15
C LYS A 200 15.94 14.14 -7.71
N LEU A 201 15.43 13.10 -7.07
CA LEU A 201 15.45 11.74 -7.57
C LEU A 201 14.17 11.44 -8.35
N ASP A 202 14.30 10.87 -9.55
CA ASP A 202 13.20 10.21 -10.26
C ASP A 202 13.34 8.70 -10.10
N PHE A 203 12.25 7.99 -9.81
CA PHE A 203 12.27 6.54 -9.61
C PHE A 203 11.11 5.82 -10.30
N LYS A 204 11.37 4.57 -10.69
CA LYS A 204 10.40 3.60 -11.20
C LYS A 204 10.78 2.19 -10.76
N GLY A 205 9.80 1.33 -10.58
CA GLY A 205 10.03 -0.06 -10.19
C GLY A 205 8.76 -0.90 -10.12
N THR A 206 8.95 -2.22 -10.06
CA THR A 206 7.87 -3.21 -10.15
C THR A 206 7.75 -3.98 -8.85
N THR A 207 6.56 -3.91 -8.26
CA THR A 207 6.18 -4.47 -6.97
C THR A 207 5.51 -5.81 -7.16
N TYR A 208 5.89 -6.79 -6.34
CA TYR A 208 5.20 -8.06 -6.17
C TYR A 208 4.89 -8.25 -4.69
N GLY A 209 3.87 -9.02 -4.34
CA GLY A 209 3.55 -9.24 -2.94
C GLY A 209 2.42 -10.23 -2.72
N ALA A 210 2.19 -10.54 -1.45
CA ALA A 210 1.07 -11.35 -1.01
C ALA A 210 0.51 -10.78 0.30
N GLY A 211 -0.78 -10.99 0.53
CA GLY A 211 -1.45 -10.57 1.74
C GLY A 211 -2.60 -11.48 2.12
N ALA A 212 -3.11 -11.24 3.32
CA ALA A 212 -4.31 -11.88 3.83
C ALA A 212 -5.16 -10.85 4.56
N THR A 213 -6.47 -11.01 4.46
CA THR A 213 -7.43 -10.18 5.17
C THR A 213 -8.33 -11.05 6.04
N ILE A 214 -8.39 -10.72 7.33
CA ILE A 214 -9.46 -11.19 8.21
C ILE A 214 -10.58 -10.14 8.19
N VAL A 215 -11.82 -10.57 7.98
CA VAL A 215 -13.02 -9.73 7.98
C VAL A 215 -14.10 -10.37 8.85
N GLY A 216 -14.72 -9.60 9.74
CA GLY A 216 -15.88 -10.02 10.51
C GLY A 216 -16.91 -8.90 10.61
N GLY A 217 -18.15 -9.24 10.95
CA GLY A 217 -19.21 -8.25 11.14
C GLY A 217 -20.35 -8.77 11.99
N TYR A 218 -21.18 -7.83 12.44
CA TYR A 218 -22.34 -8.05 13.28
C TYR A 218 -23.39 -7.00 12.92
N ASP A 219 -24.58 -7.46 12.54
CA ASP A 219 -25.59 -6.65 11.84
C ASP A 219 -24.94 -5.82 10.69
N ASN A 220 -25.15 -4.50 10.68
CA ASN A 220 -24.55 -3.60 9.70
C ASN A 220 -23.10 -3.18 10.01
N TRP A 221 -22.53 -3.53 11.16
CA TRP A 221 -21.15 -3.19 11.51
C TRP A 221 -20.18 -4.24 10.97
N PHE A 222 -19.02 -3.79 10.47
CA PHE A 222 -17.92 -4.68 10.09
C PHE A 222 -16.58 -4.17 10.60
N ALA A 223 -15.66 -5.10 10.84
CA ALA A 223 -14.27 -4.83 11.09
C ALA A 223 -13.39 -5.70 10.18
N SER A 224 -12.25 -5.17 9.76
CA SER A 224 -11.26 -5.95 9.02
C SER A 224 -9.84 -5.60 9.43
N VAL A 225 -8.94 -6.56 9.26
CA VAL A 225 -7.49 -6.36 9.36
C VAL A 225 -6.87 -6.94 8.11
N ASP A 226 -6.31 -6.07 7.27
CA ASP A 226 -5.54 -6.46 6.10
C ASP A 226 -4.04 -6.43 6.44
N THR A 227 -3.35 -7.54 6.20
CA THR A 227 -1.90 -7.66 6.36
C THR A 227 -1.28 -8.00 5.02
N ASN A 228 -0.33 -7.19 4.56
CA ASN A 228 0.33 -7.35 3.27
C ASN A 228 1.85 -7.31 3.41
N TYR A 229 2.54 -8.23 2.75
CA TYR A 229 3.99 -8.16 2.53
C TYR A 229 4.28 -7.93 1.05
N THR A 230 4.94 -6.82 0.73
CA THR A 230 5.42 -6.51 -0.62
C THR A 230 6.93 -6.57 -0.71
N ARG A 231 7.42 -6.82 -1.93
CA ARG A 231 8.81 -6.60 -2.31
C ARG A 231 8.87 -5.91 -3.67
N THR A 232 9.69 -4.86 -3.79
CA THR A 232 9.77 -4.04 -5.00
C THR A 232 11.21 -3.92 -5.50
N ASN A 233 11.38 -4.14 -6.80
CA ASN A 233 12.64 -3.97 -7.52
C ASN A 233 12.63 -2.60 -8.22
N PHE A 234 13.74 -1.87 -8.22
CA PHE A 234 13.81 -0.52 -8.79
C PHE A 234 14.97 -0.37 -9.75
N ASP A 235 14.72 0.28 -10.89
CA ASP A 235 15.64 0.42 -12.02
C ASP A 235 16.92 1.23 -11.70
N ILE A 236 17.02 1.82 -10.51
CA ILE A 236 18.14 2.65 -10.02
C ILE A 236 18.86 2.02 -8.81
N LEU A 237 18.51 0.78 -8.41
CA LEU A 237 19.03 0.13 -7.19
C LEU A 237 19.54 -1.29 -7.41
N ASP A 238 20.70 -1.56 -6.81
CA ASP A 238 21.25 -2.89 -6.59
C ASP A 238 20.55 -3.59 -5.40
N GLY A 239 19.24 -3.86 -5.52
CA GLY A 239 18.49 -4.55 -4.46
C GLY A 239 16.96 -4.63 -4.62
N GLN A 240 16.32 -5.16 -3.58
CA GLN A 240 14.85 -5.21 -3.46
C GLN A 240 14.43 -4.59 -2.12
N ILE A 241 13.46 -3.67 -2.13
CA ILE A 241 12.87 -3.11 -0.90
C ILE A 241 11.78 -4.06 -0.41
N SER A 242 11.80 -4.43 0.87
CA SER A 242 10.74 -5.22 1.51
C SER A 242 9.85 -4.33 2.39
N ALA A 243 8.55 -4.64 2.45
CA ALA A 243 7.61 -3.88 3.28
C ALA A 243 6.51 -4.74 3.89
N LEU A 244 6.07 -4.37 5.09
CA LEU A 244 4.93 -4.94 5.79
C LEU A 244 3.91 -3.85 6.09
N THR A 245 2.71 -3.98 5.55
CA THR A 245 1.56 -3.10 5.83
C THR A 245 0.53 -3.86 6.66
N VAL A 246 0.02 -3.24 7.74
CA VAL A 246 -1.08 -3.80 8.58
C VAL A 246 -2.14 -2.72 8.76
N SER A 247 -3.37 -3.02 8.33
CA SER A 247 -4.42 -2.01 8.14
C SER A 247 -5.74 -2.42 8.80
N PRO A 248 -5.92 -2.16 10.11
CA PRO A 248 -7.21 -2.33 10.79
C PRO A 248 -8.22 -1.26 10.36
N ARG A 249 -9.46 -1.69 10.10
CA ARG A 249 -10.59 -0.85 9.68
C ARG A 249 -11.86 -1.24 10.45
N LEU A 250 -12.69 -0.25 10.77
CA LEU A 250 -14.00 -0.38 11.39
C LEU A 250 -15.01 0.45 10.59
N GLY A 251 -16.14 -0.15 10.22
CA GLY A 251 -17.11 0.50 9.35
C GLY A 251 -18.54 -0.01 9.50
N TYR A 252 -19.41 0.62 8.70
CA TYR A 252 -20.85 0.41 8.69
C TYR A 252 -21.35 0.22 7.24
N ARG A 253 -22.26 -0.73 7.04
CA ARG A 253 -22.90 -1.05 5.75
C ARG A 253 -24.28 -0.40 5.71
N PHE A 254 -24.47 0.52 4.78
CA PHE A 254 -25.75 1.17 4.53
C PHE A 254 -26.45 0.49 3.35
N LEU A 255 -27.73 0.17 3.52
CA LEU A 255 -28.61 -0.23 2.42
C LEU A 255 -29.03 1.02 1.65
N VAL A 256 -28.77 1.06 0.34
CA VAL A 256 -29.00 2.23 -0.52
C VAL A 256 -29.71 1.83 -1.82
N PRO A 257 -30.48 2.74 -2.47
CA PRO A 257 -30.96 2.51 -3.82
C PRO A 257 -29.79 2.35 -4.81
N GLY A 258 -29.80 1.26 -5.57
CA GLY A 258 -28.82 0.94 -6.60
C GLY A 258 -29.42 0.88 -8.00
N ILE A 259 -28.53 0.75 -8.99
CA ILE A 259 -28.87 0.83 -10.42
C ILE A 259 -29.87 -0.26 -10.87
N ARG A 260 -29.97 -1.38 -10.14
CA ARG A 260 -30.84 -2.53 -10.46
C ARG A 260 -31.65 -3.07 -9.26
N GLY A 261 -31.85 -2.28 -8.22
CA GLY A 261 -32.54 -2.72 -6.99
C GLY A 261 -31.93 -2.09 -5.75
N GLN A 262 -31.92 -2.81 -4.62
CA GLN A 262 -31.11 -2.43 -3.47
C GLN A 262 -29.62 -2.71 -3.73
N SER A 263 -28.75 -1.91 -3.12
CA SER A 263 -27.29 -1.96 -3.20
C SER A 263 -26.72 -1.59 -1.82
N HIS A 264 -25.42 -1.79 -1.63
CA HIS A 264 -24.73 -1.50 -0.38
C HIS A 264 -23.66 -0.44 -0.54
N LEU A 265 -23.65 0.50 0.40
CA LEU A 265 -22.58 1.48 0.59
C LEU A 265 -21.89 1.16 1.92
N ASN A 266 -20.68 0.64 1.87
CA ASN A 266 -19.82 0.50 3.03
C ASN A 266 -19.08 1.82 3.27
N LEU A 267 -19.05 2.31 4.52
CA LEU A 267 -18.17 3.40 4.95
C LEU A 267 -17.30 2.91 6.12
N TRP A 268 -16.03 3.28 6.16
CA TRP A 268 -15.14 2.93 7.29
C TRP A 268 -14.17 4.05 7.64
N VAL A 269 -13.71 3.98 8.89
CA VAL A 269 -12.48 4.61 9.37
C VAL A 269 -11.47 3.51 9.67
N GLY A 270 -10.19 3.84 9.64
CA GLY A 270 -9.14 2.88 9.97
C GLY A 270 -7.80 3.55 10.22
N THR A 271 -6.81 2.71 10.48
CA THR A 271 -5.41 3.13 10.48
C THR A 271 -4.59 2.21 9.60
N MET A 272 -3.39 2.67 9.25
CA MET A 272 -2.40 1.88 8.55
C MET A 272 -1.10 1.96 9.31
N TYR A 273 -0.64 0.83 9.83
CA TYR A 273 0.76 0.64 10.18
C TYR A 273 1.54 0.20 8.94
N GLN A 274 2.76 0.69 8.79
CA GLN A 274 3.65 0.32 7.71
C GLN A 274 5.09 0.32 8.20
N ASP A 275 5.71 -0.87 8.18
CA ASP A 275 7.16 -1.05 8.30
C ASP A 275 7.77 -1.28 6.92
N VAL A 276 8.99 -0.79 6.70
CA VAL A 276 9.64 -0.85 5.41
C VAL A 276 11.15 -1.00 5.59
N GLN A 277 11.69 -2.14 5.17
CA GLN A 277 13.12 -2.38 5.14
C GLN A 277 13.70 -1.68 3.93
N GLN A 278 14.22 -0.50 4.19
CA GLN A 278 14.62 0.45 3.18
C GLN A 278 16.13 0.61 3.24
N GLU A 279 16.85 0.05 2.27
CA GLU A 279 18.28 0.27 2.00
C GLU A 279 18.48 0.39 0.48
N PHE A 280 19.34 1.32 0.07
CA PHE A 280 19.48 1.85 -1.27
C PHE A 280 20.96 1.91 -1.62
N LYS A 281 21.34 1.17 -2.65
CA LYS A 281 22.69 1.07 -3.19
C LYS A 281 22.59 1.16 -4.70
N GLY A 282 23.52 1.87 -5.33
CA GLY A 282 23.53 2.05 -6.79
C GLY A 282 24.73 2.88 -7.25
N SER A 283 24.82 3.12 -8.55
CA SER A 283 25.88 3.93 -9.14
C SER A 283 25.55 5.42 -9.10
N LEU A 284 26.56 6.27 -8.91
CA LEU A 284 26.41 7.72 -9.05
C LEU A 284 26.15 8.15 -10.49
N SER A 285 26.42 7.30 -11.49
CA SER A 285 26.03 7.53 -12.90
C SER A 285 24.53 7.64 -13.10
N ASP A 286 23.74 7.02 -12.22
CA ASP A 286 22.30 6.84 -12.41
C ASP A 286 21.51 7.97 -11.71
N LEU A 287 22.21 8.84 -10.98
CA LEU A 287 21.66 9.97 -10.24
C LEU A 287 21.75 11.28 -11.02
N ARG A 288 20.63 12.01 -11.06
CA ARG A 288 20.56 13.37 -11.62
C ARG A 288 21.06 14.40 -10.61
N MET A 289 22.37 14.62 -10.59
CA MET A 289 23.01 15.60 -9.71
C MET A 289 22.59 17.05 -10.06
N PRO A 290 22.40 17.94 -9.06
CA PRO A 290 22.32 19.40 -9.24
C PRO A 290 23.52 19.95 -10.02
N ALA A 291 23.33 21.02 -10.79
CA ALA A 291 24.36 21.59 -11.67
C ALA A 291 25.62 22.01 -10.91
N GLU A 292 25.45 22.48 -9.68
CA GLU A 292 26.47 22.90 -8.73
C GLU A 292 27.38 21.72 -8.31
N LEU A 293 26.82 20.50 -8.30
CA LEU A 293 27.52 19.26 -7.94
C LEU A 293 28.06 18.50 -9.16
N GLN A 294 27.53 18.72 -10.37
CA GLN A 294 27.95 18.00 -11.58
C GLN A 294 29.45 18.16 -11.86
N SER A 295 29.99 19.39 -11.80
CA SER A 295 31.42 19.64 -12.03
C SER A 295 32.32 18.99 -10.97
N LEU A 296 31.90 18.98 -9.71
CA LEU A 296 32.62 18.31 -8.62
C LEU A 296 32.56 16.79 -8.78
N MET A 297 31.42 16.23 -9.19
CA MET A 297 31.25 14.79 -9.41
C MET A 297 31.98 14.30 -10.66
N ALA A 298 32.09 15.10 -11.72
CA ALA A 298 32.89 14.78 -12.90
C ALA A 298 34.41 14.71 -12.58
N LEU A 299 34.88 15.46 -11.57
CA LEU A 299 36.25 15.36 -11.05
C LEU A 299 36.41 14.22 -10.03
N ALA A 300 35.44 14.05 -9.13
CA ALA A 300 35.49 13.06 -8.05
C ALA A 300 35.12 11.63 -8.47
N ASN A 301 34.52 11.43 -9.66
CA ASN A 301 34.15 10.12 -10.19
C ASN A 301 34.70 9.90 -11.62
N GLN A 302 35.96 10.28 -11.88
CA GLN A 302 36.58 10.07 -13.20
C GLN A 302 36.72 8.59 -13.58
N LYS A 303 36.72 7.69 -12.57
CA LYS A 303 36.78 6.24 -12.76
C LYS A 303 35.44 5.63 -13.21
N GLY A 304 34.32 6.32 -12.97
CA GLY A 304 32.98 5.77 -13.13
C GLY A 304 32.56 4.77 -12.03
N GLU A 305 33.47 4.42 -11.12
CA GLU A 305 33.28 3.44 -10.03
C GLU A 305 32.49 4.00 -8.82
N GLY A 306 32.17 5.29 -8.83
CA GLY A 306 31.49 6.00 -7.76
C GLY A 306 30.09 5.45 -7.46
N ARG A 307 29.85 5.03 -6.22
CA ARG A 307 28.61 4.38 -5.74
C ARG A 307 28.09 5.01 -4.45
N PHE A 308 26.78 4.94 -4.23
CA PHE A 308 26.11 5.50 -3.05
C PHE A 308 25.51 4.43 -2.11
N GLU A 309 25.36 4.75 -0.82
CA GLU A 309 24.59 3.98 0.17
C GLU A 309 23.72 4.88 1.06
N VAL A 310 22.45 4.47 1.27
CA VAL A 310 21.36 5.21 1.94
C VAL A 310 20.27 4.22 2.46
N LYS A 311 19.45 4.48 3.50
CA LYS A 311 18.43 3.53 4.08
C LYS A 311 17.28 4.25 4.84
N GLN A 312 16.01 3.85 5.09
CA GLN A 312 15.02 4.70 5.87
C GLN A 312 14.37 3.99 7.07
N HIS A 313 13.81 4.81 7.97
CA HIS A 313 12.37 4.70 8.27
C HIS A 313 11.55 5.93 7.79
N LEU A 314 10.25 5.72 7.56
CA LEU A 314 9.27 6.78 7.30
C LEU A 314 9.19 7.76 8.49
N GLN A 315 8.81 9.03 8.27
CA GLN A 315 8.59 9.97 9.39
C GLN A 315 7.46 9.52 10.34
N SER A 316 6.48 8.76 9.83
CA SER A 316 5.49 8.06 10.65
C SER A 316 5.17 6.71 10.01
N PRO A 317 5.27 5.59 10.76
CA PRO A 317 4.77 4.30 10.28
C PRO A 317 3.23 4.23 10.34
N TRP A 318 2.58 5.13 11.10
CA TRP A 318 1.12 5.18 11.23
C TRP A 318 0.50 6.27 10.34
N ASN A 319 -0.60 5.93 9.68
CA ASN A 319 -1.49 6.86 8.99
C ASN A 319 -2.95 6.61 9.36
N VAL A 320 -3.81 7.63 9.22
CA VAL A 320 -5.27 7.49 9.41
C VAL A 320 -5.94 7.31 8.04
N LEU A 321 -6.98 6.49 7.98
CA LEU A 321 -7.73 6.13 6.77
C LEU A 321 -9.20 6.47 6.93
N VAL A 322 -9.83 6.95 5.85
CA VAL A 322 -11.29 7.02 5.70
C VAL A 322 -11.63 6.50 4.30
N GLY A 323 -12.56 5.57 4.18
CA GLY A 323 -12.89 4.95 2.91
C GLY A 323 -14.35 4.57 2.72
N THR A 324 -14.68 4.28 1.47
CA THR A 324 -16.00 3.91 0.99
C THR A 324 -15.93 2.83 -0.08
N GLN A 325 -16.90 1.93 -0.11
CA GLN A 325 -17.10 0.95 -1.18
C GLN A 325 -18.57 0.92 -1.57
N TYR A 326 -18.84 0.93 -2.87
CA TYR A 326 -20.18 0.86 -3.44
C TYR A 326 -20.32 -0.40 -4.30
N GLU A 327 -21.36 -1.19 -4.00
CA GLU A 327 -21.71 -2.41 -4.73
C GLU A 327 -22.53 -2.04 -5.99
N ILE A 328 -21.84 -1.90 -7.13
CA ILE A 328 -22.47 -1.58 -8.43
C ILE A 328 -23.29 -2.79 -8.93
N SER A 329 -22.81 -4.00 -8.65
CA SER A 329 -23.56 -5.24 -8.78
C SER A 329 -22.97 -6.32 -7.87
N ARG A 330 -23.69 -7.43 -7.65
CA ARG A 330 -23.23 -8.58 -6.83
C ARG A 330 -21.82 -9.08 -7.16
N ASN A 331 -21.35 -8.86 -8.39
CA ASN A 331 -20.03 -9.27 -8.86
C ASN A 331 -19.05 -8.12 -9.08
N PHE A 332 -19.45 -6.84 -8.94
CA PHE A 332 -18.56 -5.70 -9.21
C PHE A 332 -18.68 -4.58 -8.17
N ASN A 333 -17.58 -4.31 -7.49
CA ASN A 333 -17.42 -3.27 -6.49
C ASN A 333 -16.51 -2.15 -7.00
N VAL A 334 -16.83 -0.90 -6.60
CA VAL A 334 -15.89 0.22 -6.71
C VAL A 334 -15.62 0.78 -5.32
N LEU A 335 -14.34 1.00 -5.03
CA LEU A 335 -13.81 1.35 -3.73
C LEU A 335 -12.96 2.62 -3.82
N THR A 336 -12.98 3.45 -2.79
CA THR A 336 -12.13 4.65 -2.66
C THR A 336 -11.72 4.85 -1.20
N GLU A 337 -10.43 5.11 -0.94
CA GLU A 337 -9.90 5.41 0.40
C GLU A 337 -8.96 6.61 0.34
N PHE A 338 -9.06 7.45 1.37
CA PHE A 338 -8.21 8.61 1.58
C PHE A 338 -7.39 8.41 2.86
N GLY A 339 -6.09 8.61 2.75
CA GLY A 339 -5.18 8.62 3.90
C GLY A 339 -4.81 10.04 4.30
N PHE A 340 -4.81 10.31 5.61
CA PHE A 340 -4.55 11.62 6.21
C PHE A 340 -3.65 11.51 7.45
N SER A 341 -3.21 12.65 7.97
CA SER A 341 -2.11 12.86 8.94
C SER A 341 -0.77 13.09 8.22
N GLN A 342 0.32 12.45 8.64
CA GLN A 342 1.67 12.70 8.10
C GLN A 342 1.82 12.30 6.62
N ARG A 343 0.96 11.39 6.14
CA ARG A 343 0.94 10.91 4.76
C ARG A 343 -0.43 11.13 4.13
N ASN A 344 -0.42 11.81 2.99
CA ASN A 344 -1.62 12.10 2.21
C ASN A 344 -1.68 11.11 1.05
N SER A 345 -2.71 10.26 1.02
CA SER A 345 -2.92 9.29 -0.05
C SER A 345 -4.35 9.31 -0.56
N PHE A 346 -4.51 9.04 -1.85
CA PHE A 346 -5.78 8.79 -2.49
C PHE A 346 -5.67 7.46 -3.24
N MET A 347 -6.61 6.56 -2.99
CA MET A 347 -6.68 5.26 -3.63
C MET A 347 -8.07 5.02 -4.22
N VAL A 348 -8.14 4.45 -5.41
CA VAL A 348 -9.37 3.99 -6.06
C VAL A 348 -9.16 2.60 -6.66
N SER A 349 -10.09 1.69 -6.41
CA SER A 349 -10.02 0.30 -6.88
C SER A 349 -11.34 -0.14 -7.50
N GLY A 350 -11.26 -0.83 -8.62
CA GLY A 350 -12.36 -1.65 -9.16
C GLY A 350 -12.08 -3.12 -8.90
N GLU A 351 -13.09 -3.89 -8.51
CA GLU A 351 -12.96 -5.29 -8.12
C GLU A 351 -14.11 -6.11 -8.74
N TYR A 352 -13.77 -7.21 -9.40
CA TYR A 352 -14.73 -8.17 -9.95
C TYR A 352 -14.58 -9.55 -9.28
N ARG A 353 -15.69 -10.19 -8.91
CA ARG A 353 -15.73 -11.51 -8.25
C ARG A 353 -16.52 -12.55 -9.04
N PHE A 354 -16.04 -13.80 -9.04
CA PHE A 354 -16.58 -14.93 -9.81
C PHE A 354 -16.17 -16.30 -9.21
#